data_AF-K1SK59-F1
#
_entry.id   AF-K1SK59-F1
#
_cell.length_a   1.000
_cell.length_b   1.000
_cell.length_c   1.000
_cell.angle_alpha   90.00
_cell.angle_beta   90.00
_cell.angle_gamma   90.00
#
_symmetry.space_group_name_H-M   'P 1'
#
loop_
_entity.id
_entity.type
_entity.pdbx_description
1 polymer ?
#
loop_
_entity_poly.entity_id
_entity_poly.type
_entity_poly.pdbx_seq_one_letter_code
_entity_poly.pdbx_strand_id
1 'polypeptide(L)' 'MNEIVLNHPLITHKLGILRDIHTGTKEFRELITEISTLLCYEATKDAK' A
#
# COMPACT_ATOMS: atom_id res chain seq x y z
N MET A 1 1.47 12.06 -18.79
CA MET A 1 1.36 10.91 -17.87
C MET A 1 0.75 11.48 -16.60
N ASN A 2 -0.47 11.10 -16.23
CA ASN A 2 -1.07 11.58 -14.98
C ASN A 2 -0.66 10.64 -13.85
N GLU A 3 -0.09 11.19 -12.80
CA GLU A 3 0.27 10.49 -11.57
C GLU A 3 -0.90 10.53 -10.58
N ILE A 4 -1.23 9.38 -9.99
CA ILE A 4 -2.23 9.26 -8.93
C ILE A 4 -1.49 8.97 -7.63
N VAL A 5 -1.53 9.91 -6.69
CA VAL A 5 -0.93 9.76 -5.36
C VAL A 5 -2.03 9.40 -4.35
N LEU A 6 -1.99 8.17 -3.81
CA LEU A 6 -2.91 7.77 -2.75
C LEU A 6 -2.51 8.40 -1.40
N ASN A 7 -3.17 9.50 -1.05
CA ASN A 7 -3.02 10.17 0.23
C ASN A 7 -3.98 9.58 1.29
N HIS A 8 -3.69 8.37 1.77
CA HIS A 8 -4.47 7.73 2.83
C HIS A 8 -3.64 7.52 4.11
N PRO A 9 -4.09 7.98 5.30
CA PRO A 9 -3.32 7.89 6.55
C PRO A 9 -2.84 6.47 6.89
N LEU A 10 -3.69 5.45 6.66
CA LEU A 10 -3.30 4.04 6.88
C LEU A 10 -2.22 3.56 5.91
N ILE A 11 -2.21 4.04 4.66
CA ILE A 11 -1.18 3.65 3.68
C ILE A 11 0.15 4.22 4.13
N THR A 12 0.20 5.49 4.53
CA THR A 12 1.41 6.13 5.06
C THR A 12 1.93 5.42 6.30
N HIS A 13 1.06 5.07 7.25
CA HIS A 13 1.44 4.33 8.44
C HIS A 13 2.05 2.95 8.11
N LYS A 14 1.37 2.17 7.26
CA LYS A 14 1.85 0.83 6.84
C LYS A 14 3.14 0.90 6.02
N LEU A 15 3.31 1.94 5.20
CA LEU A 15 4.57 2.20 4.48
C LEU A 15 5.73 2.51 5.42
N GLY A 16 5.46 3.19 6.54
CA GLY A 16 6.45 3.42 7.59
C GLY A 16 6.98 2.10 8.16
N ILE A 17 6.06 1.19 8.53
CA ILE A 17 6.42 -0.13 9.04
C ILE A 17 7.12 -0.96 7.96
N LEU A 18 6.57 -1.01 6.74
CA LEU A 18 7.13 -1.81 5.64
C LEU A 18 8.58 -1.43 5.28
N ARG A 19 8.98 -0.17 5.51
CA ARG A 19 10.33 0.33 5.25
C ARG A 19 11.30 0.15 6.42
N ASP A 20 10.83 -0.29 7.57
CA ASP A 20 11.66 -0.57 8.72
C ASP A 20 12.52 -1.83 8.46
N ILE A 21 13.84 -1.71 8.69
CA ILE A 21 14.79 -2.82 8.53
C ILE A 21 14.54 -3.96 9.52
N HIS A 22 13.82 -3.69 10.61
CA HIS A 22 13.47 -4.65 11.64
C HIS A 22 12.18 -5.44 11.31
N THR A 23 11.44 -5.07 10.27
CA THR A 23 10.21 -5.76 9.88
C THR A 23 10.51 -7.16 9.35
N GLY A 24 9.91 -8.15 10.00
CA GLY A 24 10.11 -9.56 9.65
C GLY A 24 9.46 -9.92 8.31
N THR A 25 9.95 -10.99 7.67
CA THR A 25 9.47 -11.39 6.33
C THR A 25 7.99 -11.78 6.28
N LYS A 26 7.39 -12.21 7.40
CA LYS A 26 5.95 -12.48 7.47
C LYS A 26 5.16 -11.18 7.44
N GLU A 27 5.46 -10.28 8.37
CA GLU A 27 4.81 -8.98 8.50
C GLU A 27 4.96 -8.14 7.23
N PHE A 28 6.14 -8.16 6.59
CA PHE A 28 6.35 -7.50 5.30
C PHE A 28 5.36 -7.96 4.22
N ARG A 29 5.13 -9.28 4.12
CA ARG A 29 4.20 -9.86 3.14
C ARG A 29 2.75 -9.50 3.46
N GLU A 30 2.39 -9.44 4.73
CA GLU A 30 1.06 -9.03 5.16
C GLU A 30 0.81 -7.55 4.82
N LEU A 31 1.75 -6.66 5.21
CA LEU A 31 1.67 -5.23 4.93
C LEU A 31 1.58 -4.94 3.42
N ILE A 32 2.40 -5.59 2.60
CA ILE A 32 2.38 -5.33 1.15
C ILE A 32 1.11 -5.83 0.50
N THR A 33 0.51 -6.92 1.00
CA THR A 33 -0.78 -7.43 0.53
C THR A 33 -1.90 -6.43 0.80
N GLU A 34 -1.92 -5.86 2.00
CA GLU A 34 -2.91 -4.85 2.40
C GLU A 34 -2.76 -3.56 1.58
N ILE A 35 -1.52 -3.07 1.41
CA ILE A 35 -1.26 -1.88 0.59
C ILE A 35 -1.66 -2.14 -0.86
N SER A 36 -1.31 -3.30 -1.42
CA SER A 36 -1.63 -3.66 -2.81
C SER A 36 -3.13 -3.74 -3.05
N THR A 37 -3.90 -4.19 -2.06
CA THR A 37 -5.37 -4.24 -2.16
C THR A 37 -5.97 -2.83 -2.31
N LEU A 38 -5.48 -1.87 -1.52
CA LEU A 38 -5.92 -0.47 -1.61
C LEU A 38 -5.48 0.20 -2.92
N LEU A 39 -4.26 -0.09 -3.38
CA LEU A 39 -3.78 0.38 -4.68
C LEU A 39 -4.61 -0.18 -5.82
N CYS A 40 -4.95 -1.47 -5.77
CA CYS A 40 -5.77 -2.14 -6.77
C CYS A 40 -7.18 -1.53 -6.82
N TYR A 41 -7.79 -1.26 -5.66
CA TYR A 41 -9.09 -0.60 -5.59
C TYR A 41 -9.08 0.78 -6.29
N GLU A 42 -8.11 1.63 -6.00
CA GLU A 42 -8.04 2.95 -6.66
C GLU A 42 -7.67 2.83 -8.14
N ALA A 43 -6.78 1.90 -8.51
CA ALA A 43 -6.39 1.67 -9.91
C ALA A 43 -7.53 1.12 -10.76
N THR A 44 -8.47 0.38 -10.17
CA THR A 44 -9.63 -0.22 -10.86
C THR A 44 -10.90 0.63 -10.76
N LYS A 45 -10.83 1.84 -10.19
CA LYS A 45 -11.98 2.72 -10.00
C LYS A 45 -12.73 3.09 -11.28
N ASP A 46 -12.01 3.16 -12.39
CA ASP A 46 -12.59 3.43 -13.72
C ASP A 46 -12.94 2.15 -14.49
N ALA A 47 -12.71 0.97 -13.90
CA ALA A 47 -13.11 -0.30 -14.50
C ALA A 47 -14.64 -0.42 -14.42
N LYS A 48 -15.28 -0.43 -15.59
CA LYS A 48 -16.70 -0.77 -15.75
C LYS A 48 -16.93 -2.26 -15.62
#